data_AF-A0A256AA03-F1
#
_entry.id   AF-A0A256AA03-F1
#
_cell.length_a   1.000
_cell.length_b   1.000
_cell.length_c   1.000
_cell.angle_alpha   90.00
_cell.angle_beta   90.00
_cell.angle_gamma   90.00
#
_symmetry.space_group_name_H-M   'P 1'
#
loop_
_entity.id
_entity.type
_entity.pdbx_description
1 polymer ?
#
loop_
_entity_poly.entity_id
_entity_poly.type
_entity_poly.pdbx_seq_one_letter_code
_entity_poly.pdbx_strand_id
1 'polypeptide(L)'
;MEFKLIYEGKLKSNADATEKHRIRQVFHEQLKNAWKYPPLNEVTDWVKIPPIATSSFTSVKNVGGHNFATLVCKTMSMYCELDLLILKPDISHGAFGDLDNKLKTIFDALRYPNKVQEIPSSWTPNADQTPLICLLEDDDLITRFNVNVDRLLRNASTDDIVMIITVKVKGVGARVGSLSLIV
;
A
#
# COMPACT_ATOMS: atom_id res chain seq x y z
N MET A 1 -11.31 1.26 -10.08
CA MET A 1 -11.45 2.10 -8.87
C MET A 1 -10.24 3.01 -8.78
N GLU A 2 -10.42 4.26 -8.38
CA GLU A 2 -9.31 5.21 -8.21
C GLU A 2 -9.40 5.90 -6.85
N PHE A 3 -8.26 6.02 -6.15
CA PHE A 3 -8.15 6.76 -4.89
C PHE A 3 -6.72 7.27 -4.70
N LYS A 4 -6.50 8.10 -3.67
CA LYS A 4 -5.17 8.64 -3.34
C LYS A 4 -4.73 8.21 -1.95
N LEU A 5 -3.44 7.89 -1.83
CA LEU A 5 -2.74 7.71 -0.57
C LEU A 5 -1.74 8.85 -0.39
N ILE A 6 -1.55 9.27 0.85
CA ILE A 6 -0.63 10.33 1.22
C ILE A 6 0.39 9.77 2.20
N TYR A 7 1.66 10.09 1.99
CA TYR A 7 2.71 9.83 2.94
C TYR A 7 3.43 11.14 3.25
N GLU A 8 3.64 11.41 4.54
CA GLU A 8 4.40 12.56 5.01
C GLU A 8 5.44 12.12 6.02
N GLY A 9 6.68 12.57 5.81
CA GLY A 9 7.79 12.34 6.73
C GLY A 9 9.03 11.84 6.00
N LYS A 10 9.98 11.30 6.77
CA LYS A 10 11.29 10.88 6.26
C LYS A 10 11.17 9.67 5.37
N LEU A 11 11.81 9.70 4.19
CA LEU A 11 11.95 8.53 3.33
C LEU A 11 13.43 8.16 3.20
N LYS A 12 13.81 7.12 3.93
CA LYS A 12 15.14 6.52 3.87
C LYS A 12 15.24 5.58 2.68
N SER A 13 16.38 5.62 2.05
CA SER A 13 16.80 4.65 1.04
C SER A 13 17.27 3.38 1.73
N ASN A 14 17.09 2.23 1.09
CA ASN A 14 17.48 0.93 1.66
C ASN A 14 16.94 0.73 3.09
N ALA A 15 15.68 1.09 3.28
CA ALA A 15 15.05 1.09 4.58
C ALA A 15 15.00 -0.33 5.17
N ASP A 16 15.15 -0.44 6.49
CA ASP A 16 15.04 -1.71 7.21
C ASP A 16 13.57 -2.14 7.37
N ALA A 17 13.36 -3.30 8.00
CA ALA A 17 12.03 -3.82 8.28
C ALA A 17 11.18 -2.84 9.11
N THR A 18 11.80 -2.14 10.07
CA THR A 18 11.15 -1.17 10.96
C THR A 18 10.56 0.00 10.17
N GLU A 19 11.36 0.60 9.29
CA GLU A 19 10.92 1.73 8.49
C GLU A 19 9.89 1.33 7.43
N LYS A 20 10.08 0.20 6.74
CA LYS A 20 9.08 -0.32 5.79
C LYS A 20 7.75 -0.59 6.47
N HIS A 21 7.78 -1.18 7.67
CA HIS A 21 6.58 -1.47 8.44
C HIS A 21 5.90 -0.22 9.00
N ARG A 22 6.66 0.78 9.42
CA ARG A 22 6.10 2.09 9.80
C ARG A 22 5.34 2.73 8.64
N ILE A 23 5.88 2.66 7.41
CA ILE A 23 5.19 3.15 6.21
C ILE A 23 3.91 2.34 5.93
N ARG A 24 3.95 1.00 6.09
CA ARG A 24 2.73 0.16 6.01
C ARG A 24 1.65 0.62 6.97
N GLN A 25 2.01 0.95 8.22
CA GLN A 25 1.06 1.45 9.21
C GLN A 25 0.45 2.81 8.82
N VAL A 26 1.22 3.70 8.18
CA VAL A 26 0.69 4.98 7.66
C VAL A 26 -0.33 4.76 6.55
N PHE A 27 -0.06 3.81 5.63
CA PHE A 27 -1.01 3.49 4.57
C PHE A 27 -2.20 2.68 5.07
N HIS A 28 -2.02 1.84 6.09
CA HIS A 28 -3.10 1.06 6.71
C HIS A 28 -4.27 1.93 7.13
N GLU A 29 -4.03 3.05 7.82
CA GLU A 29 -5.11 3.94 8.27
C GLU A 29 -5.95 4.49 7.10
N GLN A 30 -5.29 4.81 5.98
CA GLN A 30 -5.95 5.32 4.78
C GLN A 30 -6.70 4.21 4.03
N LEU A 31 -6.10 3.03 3.90
CA LEU A 31 -6.71 1.87 3.24
C LEU A 31 -7.90 1.32 4.05
N LYS A 32 -7.81 1.32 5.38
CA LYS A 32 -8.92 1.01 6.28
C LYS A 32 -10.09 1.96 6.06
N ASN A 33 -9.81 3.25 5.86
CA ASN A 33 -10.85 4.22 5.52
C ASN A 33 -11.40 4.00 4.10
N ALA A 34 -10.57 3.60 3.12
CA ALA A 34 -11.03 3.27 1.77
C ALA A 34 -12.09 2.15 1.78
N TRP A 35 -11.95 1.15 2.66
CA TRP A 35 -12.93 0.06 2.82
C TRP A 35 -14.33 0.50 3.30
N LYS A 36 -14.50 1.75 3.73
CA LYS A 36 -15.81 2.31 4.13
C LYS A 36 -16.65 2.78 2.94
N TYR A 37 -16.07 2.87 1.74
CA TYR A 37 -16.72 3.43 0.56
C TYR A 37 -16.89 2.39 -0.56
N PRO A 38 -17.87 2.55 -1.47
CA PRO A 38 -18.02 1.67 -2.62
C PRO A 38 -16.80 1.69 -3.56
N PRO A 39 -16.49 0.56 -4.22
CA PRO A 39 -17.17 -0.74 -4.11
C PRO A 39 -16.64 -1.61 -2.95
N LEU A 40 -15.67 -1.12 -2.16
CA LEU A 40 -15.00 -1.92 -1.15
C LEU A 40 -15.93 -2.27 0.03
N ASN A 41 -16.79 -1.34 0.44
CA ASN A 41 -17.74 -1.60 1.53
C ASN A 41 -18.76 -2.72 1.23
N GLU A 42 -18.90 -3.13 -0.03
CA GLU A 42 -19.76 -4.25 -0.45
C GLU A 42 -19.07 -5.62 -0.29
N VAL A 43 -17.74 -5.65 -0.18
CA VAL A 43 -16.93 -6.88 -0.11
C VAL A 43 -16.05 -6.95 1.14
N THR A 44 -16.53 -6.37 2.25
CA THR A 44 -15.81 -6.36 3.54
C THR A 44 -15.50 -7.75 4.10
N ASP A 45 -16.21 -8.77 3.64
CA ASP A 45 -15.97 -10.17 4.01
C ASP A 45 -14.56 -10.66 3.61
N TRP A 46 -13.95 -10.05 2.60
CA TRP A 46 -12.61 -10.41 2.13
C TRP A 46 -11.53 -10.20 3.18
N VAL A 47 -11.73 -9.24 4.09
CA VAL A 47 -10.74 -8.82 5.09
C VAL A 47 -11.10 -9.22 6.53
N LYS A 48 -12.18 -9.98 6.74
CA LYS A 48 -12.63 -10.41 8.08
C LYS A 48 -11.80 -11.56 8.64
N ILE A 49 -11.64 -11.55 9.97
CA ILE A 49 -10.96 -12.58 10.75
C ILE A 49 -11.87 -12.99 11.92
N PRO A 50 -12.22 -14.29 12.06
CA PRO A 50 -11.91 -15.39 11.14
C PRO A 50 -12.60 -15.20 9.76
N PRO A 51 -12.09 -15.85 8.70
CA PRO A 51 -12.76 -15.83 7.41
C PRO A 51 -14.21 -16.33 7.54
N ILE A 52 -15.14 -15.66 6.85
CA ILE A 52 -16.54 -16.09 6.84
C ILE A 52 -16.64 -17.38 6.03
N ALA A 53 -17.19 -18.43 6.63
CA ALA A 53 -17.27 -19.77 6.02
C ALA A 53 -18.04 -19.79 4.68
N THR A 54 -18.97 -18.85 4.46
CA THR A 54 -19.72 -18.71 3.20
C THR A 54 -19.02 -17.83 2.16
N SER A 55 -17.92 -17.15 2.51
CA SER A 55 -17.18 -16.34 1.56
C SER A 55 -16.36 -17.22 0.63
N SER A 56 -16.49 -17.02 -0.68
CA SER A 56 -15.69 -17.73 -1.68
C SER A 56 -14.23 -17.26 -1.75
N PHE A 57 -13.89 -16.15 -1.09
CA PHE A 57 -12.57 -15.56 -1.14
C PHE A 57 -12.20 -14.82 0.15
N THR A 58 -10.91 -14.81 0.49
CA THR A 58 -10.30 -13.94 1.51
C THR A 58 -8.98 -13.38 0.99
N SER A 59 -8.72 -12.11 1.26
CA SER A 59 -7.42 -11.48 0.99
C SER A 59 -6.49 -11.51 2.21
N VAL A 60 -6.92 -12.13 3.31
CA VAL A 60 -6.12 -12.25 4.53
C VAL A 60 -5.01 -13.28 4.36
N LYS A 61 -3.79 -12.89 4.70
CA LYS A 61 -2.59 -13.73 4.72
C LYS A 61 -2.00 -13.71 6.14
N ASN A 62 -1.56 -14.88 6.62
CA ASN A 62 -0.84 -14.97 7.88
C ASN A 62 0.67 -15.06 7.63
N VAL A 63 1.43 -14.17 8.26
CA VAL A 63 2.90 -14.16 8.17
C VAL A 63 3.46 -14.06 9.58
N GLY A 64 4.11 -15.13 10.03
CA GLY A 64 4.70 -15.17 11.38
C GLY A 64 3.67 -15.00 12.51
N GLY A 65 2.43 -15.45 12.31
CA GLY A 65 1.36 -15.29 13.30
C GLY A 65 0.60 -13.96 13.20
N HIS A 66 1.03 -13.02 12.36
CA HIS A 66 0.35 -11.75 12.14
C HIS A 66 -0.51 -11.81 10.87
N ASN A 67 -1.73 -11.24 10.95
CA ASN A 67 -2.65 -11.21 9.82
C ASN A 67 -2.53 -9.90 9.05
N PHE A 68 -2.38 -10.02 7.73
CA PHE A 68 -2.36 -8.92 6.78
C PHE A 68 -3.49 -9.11 5.78
N ALA A 69 -4.13 -8.02 5.35
CA ALA A 69 -5.12 -8.05 4.28
C ALA A 69 -4.61 -7.22 3.10
N THR A 70 -4.98 -7.59 1.88
CA THR A 70 -4.54 -6.90 0.67
C THR A 70 -5.72 -6.45 -0.16
N LEU A 71 -5.60 -5.30 -0.83
CA LEU A 71 -6.64 -4.77 -1.70
C LEU A 71 -6.48 -5.34 -3.12
N VAL A 72 -5.27 -5.25 -3.68
CA VAL A 72 -4.94 -5.76 -5.00
C VAL A 72 -4.35 -7.17 -4.86
N CYS A 73 -5.12 -8.17 -5.27
CA CYS A 73 -4.80 -9.59 -5.07
C CYS A 73 -4.64 -10.33 -6.41
N LYS A 74 -3.66 -11.23 -6.49
CA LYS A 74 -3.39 -12.10 -7.66
C LYS A 74 -4.57 -13.02 -7.95
N THR A 75 -5.17 -13.63 -6.92
CA THR A 75 -6.32 -14.55 -7.04
C THR A 75 -7.52 -13.91 -7.74
N MET A 76 -7.71 -12.60 -7.56
CA MET A 76 -8.81 -11.84 -8.17
C MET A 76 -8.44 -11.26 -9.54
N SER A 77 -7.28 -11.64 -10.09
CA SER A 77 -6.72 -11.09 -11.34
C SER A 77 -6.72 -9.56 -11.35
N MET A 78 -6.40 -8.97 -10.19
CA MET A 78 -6.30 -7.53 -10.02
C MET A 78 -4.87 -7.04 -10.24
N TYR A 79 -4.74 -5.82 -10.71
CA TYR A 79 -3.48 -5.11 -10.85
C TYR A 79 -3.71 -3.62 -10.61
N CYS A 80 -2.64 -2.85 -10.42
CA CYS A 80 -2.77 -1.42 -10.28
C CYS A 80 -1.78 -0.64 -11.15
N GLU A 81 -2.11 0.64 -11.31
CA GLU A 81 -1.22 1.66 -11.81
C GLU A 81 -1.02 2.73 -10.72
N LEU A 82 0.20 3.23 -10.58
CA LEU A 82 0.58 4.20 -9.57
C LEU A 82 1.10 5.50 -10.21
N ASP A 83 0.44 6.63 -9.97
CA ASP A 83 1.01 7.94 -10.32
C ASP A 83 1.47 8.63 -9.02
N LEU A 84 2.78 8.71 -8.82
CA LEU A 84 3.42 9.27 -7.62
C LEU A 84 3.83 10.72 -7.87
N LEU A 85 3.38 11.64 -7.01
CA LEU A 85 3.90 12.99 -6.88
C LEU A 85 4.69 13.09 -5.57
N ILE A 86 5.99 13.35 -5.65
CA ILE A 86 6.86 13.51 -4.49
C ILE A 86 7.28 14.98 -4.39
N LEU A 87 6.97 15.63 -3.28
CA LEU A 87 7.39 16.99 -2.96
C LEU A 87 8.51 16.92 -1.93
N LYS A 88 9.67 17.51 -2.23
CA LYS A 88 10.82 17.58 -1.30
C LYS A 88 11.51 18.95 -1.33
N PRO A 89 12.16 19.41 -0.24
CA PRO A 89 12.74 20.76 -0.20
C PRO A 89 13.88 20.99 -1.20
N ASP A 90 14.77 20.00 -1.35
CA ASP A 90 15.93 20.08 -2.24
C ASP A 90 15.73 19.21 -3.49
N ILE A 91 15.64 19.83 -4.67
CA ILE A 91 15.51 19.15 -5.96
C ILE A 91 16.79 19.23 -6.83
N SER A 92 17.92 19.60 -6.23
CA SER A 92 19.19 19.76 -6.94
C SER A 92 19.61 18.49 -7.70
N HIS A 93 20.26 18.68 -8.85
CA HIS A 93 20.80 17.60 -9.67
C HIS A 93 21.87 16.84 -8.87
N GLY A 94 21.52 15.65 -8.37
CA GLY A 94 22.34 14.84 -7.44
C GLY A 94 21.53 14.33 -6.25
N ALA A 95 20.60 15.13 -5.71
CA ALA A 95 19.66 14.73 -4.66
C ALA A 95 18.61 13.69 -5.12
N PHE A 96 18.68 13.29 -6.39
CA PHE A 96 17.86 12.25 -7.03
C PHE A 96 18.60 10.93 -7.26
N GLY A 97 19.90 10.85 -6.98
CA GLY A 97 20.71 9.65 -7.21
C GLY A 97 20.27 8.42 -6.41
N ASP A 98 19.30 8.58 -5.52
CA ASP A 98 18.79 7.55 -4.62
C ASP A 98 17.27 7.37 -4.74
N LEU A 99 16.63 7.95 -5.77
CA LEU A 99 15.19 7.85 -5.96
C LEU A 99 14.75 6.39 -6.16
N ASP A 100 15.51 5.60 -6.93
CA ASP A 100 15.20 4.19 -7.18
C ASP A 100 15.12 3.38 -5.88
N ASN A 101 16.13 3.48 -5.01
CA ASN A 101 16.12 2.80 -3.71
C ASN A 101 14.98 3.29 -2.80
N LYS A 102 14.62 4.57 -2.86
CA LYS A 102 13.47 5.12 -2.13
C LYS A 102 12.15 4.58 -2.68
N LEU A 103 12.01 4.48 -4.00
CA LEU A 103 10.82 3.88 -4.64
C LEU A 103 10.70 2.41 -4.27
N LYS A 104 11.81 1.67 -4.27
CA LYS A 104 11.83 0.28 -3.80
C LYS A 104 11.35 0.14 -2.36
N THR A 105 11.79 1.02 -1.45
CA THR A 105 11.26 1.08 -0.07
C THR A 105 9.74 1.29 -0.06
N ILE A 106 9.21 2.20 -0.88
CA ILE A 106 7.78 2.46 -0.96
C ILE A 106 7.02 1.25 -1.52
N PHE A 107 7.49 0.63 -2.60
CA PHE A 107 6.83 -0.54 -3.19
C PHE A 107 6.84 -1.73 -2.21
N ASP A 108 7.96 -1.98 -1.53
CA ASP A 108 8.03 -2.96 -0.46
C ASP A 108 7.02 -2.65 0.67
N ALA A 109 6.82 -1.37 1.01
CA ALA A 109 5.88 -0.94 2.04
C ALA A 109 4.42 -0.87 1.57
N LEU A 110 4.13 -0.90 0.27
CA LEU A 110 2.77 -1.01 -0.25
C LEU A 110 2.28 -2.46 -0.25
N ARG A 111 3.19 -3.44 -0.32
CA ARG A 111 2.88 -4.87 -0.20
C ARG A 111 2.88 -5.36 1.25
N TYR A 112 2.22 -6.49 1.50
CA TYR A 112 2.38 -7.18 2.78
C TYR A 112 3.79 -7.81 2.91
N PRO A 113 4.27 -8.08 4.14
CA PRO A 113 5.58 -8.70 4.36
C PRO A 113 5.64 -10.13 3.78
N ASN A 114 6.61 -10.42 2.92
CA ASN A 114 6.74 -11.77 2.31
C ASN A 114 7.40 -12.77 3.25
N LYS A 115 8.15 -12.27 4.25
CA LYS A 115 8.91 -13.07 5.21
C LYS A 115 8.79 -12.45 6.59
N VAL A 116 8.92 -13.28 7.64
CA VAL A 116 8.84 -12.82 9.04
C VAL A 116 9.90 -11.75 9.36
N GLN A 117 11.07 -11.81 8.72
CA GLN A 117 12.15 -10.84 8.92
C GLN A 117 11.83 -9.43 8.37
N GLU A 118 10.80 -9.31 7.52
CA GLU A 118 10.29 -8.00 7.06
C GLU A 118 9.31 -7.37 8.07
N ILE A 119 9.01 -8.07 9.17
CA ILE A 119 8.20 -7.61 10.29
C ILE A 119 9.15 -7.27 11.45
N PRO A 120 9.05 -6.08 12.06
CA PRO A 120 9.87 -5.74 13.22
C PRO A 120 9.54 -6.67 14.39
N SER A 121 10.55 -7.25 15.03
CA SER A 121 10.36 -8.16 16.18
C SER A 121 9.71 -7.47 17.39
N SER A 122 9.80 -6.15 17.48
CA SER A 122 9.17 -5.32 18.51
C SER A 122 7.72 -4.93 18.20
N TRP A 123 7.21 -5.24 17.00
CA TRP A 123 5.85 -4.86 16.64
C TRP A 123 4.82 -5.83 17.20
N THR A 124 3.87 -5.28 17.94
CA THR A 124 2.67 -5.98 18.41
C THR A 124 1.45 -5.30 17.80
N PRO A 125 0.63 -6.00 16.98
CA PRO A 125 -0.56 -5.42 16.39
C PRO A 125 -1.59 -5.10 17.48
N ASN A 126 -2.28 -3.97 17.33
CA ASN A 126 -3.49 -3.68 18.09
C ASN A 126 -4.73 -4.29 17.39
N ALA A 127 -5.91 -4.13 18.00
CA ALA A 127 -7.16 -4.66 17.45
C ALA A 127 -7.48 -4.10 16.04
N ASP A 128 -7.10 -2.85 15.77
CA ASP A 128 -7.30 -2.20 14.48
C ASP A 128 -6.32 -2.68 13.39
N GLN A 129 -5.17 -3.22 13.80
CA GLN A 129 -4.12 -3.77 12.95
C GLN A 129 -4.24 -5.30 12.78
N THR A 130 -5.42 -5.86 13.04
CA THR A 130 -5.70 -7.29 12.89
C THR A 130 -6.96 -7.50 12.04
N PRO A 131 -6.85 -7.48 10.69
CA PRO A 131 -5.60 -7.45 9.91
C PRO A 131 -5.03 -6.05 9.69
N LEU A 132 -3.70 -5.98 9.50
CA LEU A 132 -3.06 -4.80 8.92
C LEU A 132 -3.32 -4.82 7.41
N ILE A 133 -3.99 -3.79 6.92
CA ILE A 133 -4.37 -3.64 5.50
C ILE A 133 -3.23 -3.02 4.70
N CYS A 134 -2.73 -3.77 3.72
CA CYS A 134 -1.76 -3.34 2.71
C CYS A 134 -2.45 -3.14 1.36
N LEU A 135 -1.80 -2.40 0.45
CA LEU A 135 -2.35 -2.18 -0.88
C LEU A 135 -2.21 -3.44 -1.74
N LEU A 136 -1.03 -4.05 -1.74
CA LEU A 136 -0.64 -5.08 -2.71
C LEU A 136 -0.38 -6.43 -2.04
N GLU A 137 -0.74 -7.52 -2.73
CA GLU A 137 -0.19 -8.85 -2.45
C GLU A 137 1.30 -8.90 -2.82
N ASP A 138 1.67 -8.28 -3.94
CA ASP A 138 3.02 -8.34 -4.50
C ASP A 138 3.30 -7.07 -5.33
N ASP A 139 4.56 -6.64 -5.43
CA ASP A 139 4.95 -5.49 -6.26
C ASP A 139 4.85 -5.78 -7.76
N ASP A 140 4.90 -7.06 -8.17
CA ASP A 140 4.63 -7.50 -9.55
C ASP A 140 3.21 -7.12 -10.05
N LEU A 141 2.30 -6.76 -9.14
CA LEU A 141 0.95 -6.29 -9.48
C LEU A 141 0.90 -4.83 -9.96
N ILE A 142 2.02 -4.10 -9.88
CA ILE A 142 2.17 -2.75 -10.41
C ILE A 142 2.51 -2.84 -11.89
N THR A 143 1.51 -2.66 -12.75
CA THR A 143 1.67 -2.76 -14.22
C THR A 143 2.21 -1.49 -14.87
N ARG A 144 1.99 -0.34 -14.23
CA ARG A 144 2.48 0.96 -14.68
C ARG A 144 2.73 1.82 -13.46
N PHE A 145 3.84 2.55 -13.47
CA PHE A 145 4.01 3.65 -12.54
C PHE A 145 4.61 4.87 -13.23
N ASN A 146 4.29 6.04 -12.69
CA ASN A 146 4.88 7.30 -13.06
C ASN A 146 5.34 8.03 -11.81
N VAL A 147 6.49 8.69 -11.88
CA VAL A 147 7.03 9.45 -10.76
C VAL A 147 7.30 10.86 -11.22
N ASN A 148 6.59 11.82 -10.63
CA ASN A 148 6.88 13.23 -10.75
C ASN A 148 7.42 13.71 -9.40
N VAL A 149 8.49 14.50 -9.43
CA VAL A 149 9.08 15.05 -8.23
C VAL A 149 9.24 16.55 -8.40
N ASP A 150 8.77 17.28 -7.39
CA ASP A 150 8.70 18.72 -7.40
C ASP A 150 9.18 19.30 -6.05
N ARG A 151 9.34 20.62 -5.99
CA ARG A 151 9.81 21.34 -4.82
C ARG A 151 8.71 21.51 -3.79
N LEU A 152 8.98 21.08 -2.56
CA LEU A 152 8.17 21.43 -1.40
C LEU A 152 8.54 22.85 -0.93
N LEU A 153 7.60 23.79 -1.01
CA LEU A 153 7.84 25.21 -0.66
C LEU A 153 7.66 25.54 0.82
N ARG A 154 6.93 24.72 1.59
CA ARG A 154 6.80 24.91 3.04
C ARG A 154 8.09 24.48 3.75
N ASN A 155 8.35 25.06 4.92
CA ASN A 155 9.48 24.66 5.76
C ASN A 155 9.36 23.17 6.14
N ALA A 156 10.39 22.39 5.84
CA ALA A 156 10.51 20.98 6.17
C ALA A 156 12.00 20.59 6.26
N SER A 157 12.31 19.48 6.95
CA SER A 157 13.69 18.97 6.97
C SER A 157 14.09 18.49 5.57
N THR A 158 15.39 18.45 5.27
CA THR A 158 15.90 18.00 3.97
C THR A 158 15.46 16.57 3.59
N ASP A 159 15.26 15.71 4.59
CA ASP A 159 14.86 14.32 4.39
C ASP A 159 13.34 14.10 4.38
N ASP A 160 12.57 15.14 4.73
CA ASP A 160 11.12 15.07 4.78
C ASP A 160 10.54 15.21 3.38
N ILE A 161 9.60 14.34 3.05
CA ILE A 161 8.85 14.39 1.81
C ILE A 161 7.35 14.45 2.09
N VAL A 162 6.61 15.01 1.14
CA VAL A 162 5.18 14.75 0.97
C VAL A 162 5.02 13.97 -0.30
N MET A 163 4.44 12.78 -0.22
CA MET A 163 4.18 11.94 -1.37
C MET A 163 2.69 11.70 -1.50
N ILE A 164 2.16 11.95 -2.69
CA ILE A 164 0.78 11.62 -3.06
C ILE A 164 0.86 10.51 -4.09
N ILE A 165 0.25 9.37 -3.79
CA ILE A 165 0.16 8.22 -4.67
C ILE A 165 -1.27 8.14 -5.17
N THR A 166 -1.49 8.37 -6.45
CA THR A 166 -2.77 8.06 -7.09
C THR A 166 -2.76 6.59 -7.47
N VAL A 167 -3.68 5.81 -6.92
CA VAL A 167 -3.80 4.38 -7.12
C VAL A 167 -5.00 4.11 -8.02
N LYS A 168 -4.75 3.49 -9.18
CA LYS A 168 -5.79 3.03 -10.11
C LYS A 168 -5.82 1.51 -10.08
N VAL A 169 -6.84 0.95 -9.45
CA VAL A 169 -7.06 -0.50 -9.38
C VAL A 169 -7.89 -0.95 -10.56
N LYS A 170 -7.35 -1.94 -11.29
CA LYS A 170 -7.94 -2.60 -12.44
C LYS A 170 -8.09 -4.09 -12.16
N GLY A 171 -9.10 -4.71 -12.75
CA GLY A 171 -9.35 -6.15 -12.62
C GLY A 171 -9.64 -6.76 -13.98
N VAL A 172 -9.05 -7.93 -14.26
CA VAL A 172 -9.42 -8.73 -15.43
C VAL A 172 -10.67 -9.52 -15.07
N GLY A 173 -11.83 -8.88 -15.22
CA GLY A 173 -13.14 -9.55 -15.24
C GLY A 173 -13.37 -10.61 -14.16
N ALA A 174 -13.25 -10.24 -12.87
CA ALA A 174 -13.78 -11.09 -11.83
C ALA A 174 -15.31 -11.03 -11.88
N ARG A 175 -15.94 -12.04 -12.51
CA ARG A 175 -17.35 -12.37 -12.30
C ARG A 175 -17.52 -12.91 -10.86
N VAL A 176 -17.33 -12.04 -9.88
CA VAL A 176 -17.90 -12.22 -8.54
C VAL A 176 -19.21 -11.46 -8.57
N GLY A 177 -20.31 -12.17 -8.33
CA GLY A 177 -21.69 -11.73 -8.57
C GLY A 177 -21.90 -10.22 -8.40
N SER A 178 -22.21 -9.56 -9.51
CA SER A 178 -22.65 -8.16 -9.60
C SER A 178 -21.67 -7.01 -9.30
N LEU A 179 -20.35 -7.19 -9.40
CA LEU A 179 -19.44 -6.03 -9.54
C LEU A 179 -19.10 -5.76 -11.01
N SER A 180 -19.94 -4.96 -11.66
CA SER A 180 -19.65 -4.42 -12.99
C SER A 180 -18.75 -3.20 -12.83
N LEU A 181 -17.45 -3.34 -13.09
CA LEU A 181 -16.59 -2.19 -13.36
C LEU A 181 -16.80 -1.80 -14.83
N ILE A 182 -17.50 -0.69 -15.05
CA ILE A 182 -17.65 -0.06 -16.36
C ILE A 182 -16.24 0.31 -16.84
N VAL A 183 -15.91 -0.15 -18.05
CA VAL A 183 -14.68 0.13 -18.80
C VAL A 183 -14.64 1.60 -19.20
#